data_AF-A0A286AWQ5-F1
#
_entry.id   AF-A0A286AWQ5-F1
#
_cell.length_a   1.000
_cell.length_b   1.000
_cell.length_c   1.000
_cell.angle_alpha   90.00
_cell.angle_beta   90.00
_cell.angle_gamma   90.00
#
_symmetry.space_group_name_H-M   'P 1'
#
loop_
_entity.id
_entity.type
_entity.pdbx_description
1 polymer ?
#
loop_
_entity_poly.entity_id
_entity_poly.type
_entity_poly.pdbx_seq_one_letter_code
_entity_poly.pdbx_strand_id
1 'polypeptide(L)'
;MKSIDLLYEDLQNAPSLLSVGDEVRFMLGVMALEPDDIARNSEVFFKILDQLEDSHTTGWGHTSEDPEAVKVFERFASFLEGLAAHIPAQQEWLNSAAGNFRLR
;
A
#
# COMPACT_ATOMS: atom_id res chain seq x y z
N MET A 1 0.44 17.39 -5.64
CA MET A 1 -0.42 16.25 -6.01
C MET A 1 0.50 15.20 -6.62
N LYS A 2 0.64 14.03 -6.01
CA LYS A 2 1.41 12.93 -6.61
C LYS A 2 0.46 12.21 -7.56
N SER A 3 0.89 12.02 -8.81
CA SER A 3 0.16 11.18 -9.76
C SER A 3 0.51 9.73 -9.47
N ILE A 4 -0.48 8.85 -9.64
CA ILE A 4 -0.28 7.41 -9.53
C ILE A 4 0.81 6.86 -10.46
N ASP A 5 0.97 7.43 -11.65
CA ASP A 5 2.00 7.02 -12.62
C ASP A 5 3.41 7.30 -12.09
N LEU A 6 3.62 8.46 -11.46
CA LEU A 6 4.90 8.81 -10.83
C LEU A 6 5.20 7.89 -9.64
N LEU A 7 4.17 7.56 -8.85
CA LEU A 7 4.34 6.64 -7.72
C LEU A 7 4.69 5.22 -8.20
N TYR A 8 4.08 4.78 -9.31
CA TYR A 8 4.37 3.50 -9.92
C TYR A 8 5.77 3.45 -10.54
N GLU A 9 6.18 4.50 -11.26
CA GLU A 9 7.54 4.61 -11.81
C GLU A 9 8.60 4.58 -10.71
N ASP A 10 8.40 5.33 -9.62
CA ASP A 10 9.27 5.29 -8.44
C ASP A 10 9.38 3.86 -7.88
N LEU A 11 8.26 3.13 -7.82
CA LEU A 11 8.21 1.77 -7.26
C LEU A 11 8.85 0.72 -8.17
N GLN A 12 8.69 0.85 -9.49
CA GLN A 12 9.33 -0.04 -10.47
C GLN A 12 10.86 0.11 -10.50
N ASN A 13 11.37 1.28 -10.12
CA ASN A 13 12.80 1.53 -9.99
C ASN A 13 13.36 1.17 -8.59
N ALA A 14 12.50 0.81 -7.63
CA ALA A 14 12.91 0.39 -6.31
C ALA A 14 13.31 -1.11 -6.30
N PRO A 15 14.11 -1.55 -5.30
CA PRO A 15 14.34 -2.97 -5.07
C PRO A 15 13.01 -3.72 -4.83
N SER A 16 12.96 -5.00 -5.19
CA SER A 16 11.76 -5.83 -4.98
C SER A 16 11.41 -6.00 -3.50
N LEU A 17 12.41 -6.01 -2.62
CA LEU A 17 12.25 -5.98 -1.17
C LEU A 17 12.60 -4.58 -0.67
N LEU A 18 11.60 -3.86 -0.18
CA LEU A 18 11.76 -2.50 0.31
C LEU A 18 12.35 -2.49 1.72
N SER A 19 13.06 -1.41 2.04
CA SER A 19 13.34 -1.08 3.44
C SER A 19 12.05 -0.62 4.13
N VAL A 20 11.96 -0.76 5.45
CA VAL A 20 10.81 -0.25 6.23
C VAL A 20 10.54 1.24 5.94
N GLY A 21 11.60 2.05 5.80
CA GLY A 21 11.48 3.46 5.47
C GLY A 21 10.88 3.71 4.08
N ASP A 22 11.24 2.89 3.10
CA ASP A 22 10.68 2.98 1.76
C ASP A 22 9.21 2.51 1.71
N GLU A 23 8.87 1.44 2.43
CA GLU A 23 7.48 0.98 2.56
C GLU A 23 6.59 2.08 3.13
N VAL A 24 7.02 2.69 4.24
CA VAL A 24 6.32 3.84 4.84
C VAL A 24 6.17 4.98 3.83
N ARG A 25 7.23 5.32 3.09
CA ARG A 25 7.18 6.37 2.07
C ARG A 25 6.16 6.07 0.98
N PHE A 26 6.12 4.84 0.47
CA PHE A 26 5.19 4.44 -0.58
C PHE A 26 3.75 4.37 -0.06
N MET A 27 3.50 3.79 1.11
CA MET A 27 2.15 3.73 1.72
C MET A 27 1.57 5.13 1.97
N LEU A 28 2.39 6.06 2.46
CA LEU A 28 1.99 7.46 2.59
C LEU A 28 1.70 8.10 1.22
N GLY A 29 2.46 7.72 0.19
CA GLY A 29 2.20 8.14 -1.19
C GLY A 29 0.87 7.64 -1.71
N VAL A 30 0.56 6.35 -1.51
CA VAL A 30 -0.70 5.72 -1.90
C VAL A 30 -1.89 6.37 -1.19
N MET A 31 -1.82 6.57 0.14
CA MET A 31 -2.89 7.22 0.90
C MET A 31 -3.10 8.70 0.55
N ALA A 32 -2.16 9.32 -0.16
CA ALA A 32 -2.25 10.70 -0.61
C ALA A 32 -2.74 10.83 -2.06
N LEU A 33 -3.07 9.72 -2.72
CA LEU A 33 -3.68 9.74 -4.05
C LEU A 33 -5.13 10.23 -3.98
N GLU A 34 -5.53 11.02 -4.96
CA GLU A 34 -6.91 11.48 -5.08
C GLU A 34 -7.81 10.31 -5.54
N PRO A 35 -9.04 10.17 -5.00
CA PRO A 35 -9.96 9.09 -5.37
C PRO A 35 -10.23 9.01 -6.88
N ASP A 36 -10.35 10.15 -7.55
CA ASP A 36 -10.56 10.22 -9.00
C ASP A 36 -9.35 9.68 -9.79
N ASP A 37 -8.13 9.85 -9.27
CA ASP A 37 -6.91 9.32 -9.89
C ASP A 37 -6.84 7.80 -9.73
N ILE A 38 -7.19 7.29 -8.54
CA ILE A 38 -7.31 5.84 -8.28
C ILE A 38 -8.36 5.21 -9.21
N ALA A 39 -9.54 5.83 -9.34
CA ALA A 39 -10.62 5.30 -10.16
C ALA A 39 -10.25 5.23 -11.65
N ARG A 40 -9.55 6.25 -12.16
CA ARG A 40 -9.11 6.32 -13.56
C ARG A 40 -7.96 5.36 -13.87
N ASN A 41 -7.12 5.05 -12.89
CA ASN A 41 -5.88 4.28 -13.05
C ASN A 41 -5.86 3.04 -12.16
N SER A 42 -7.03 2.40 -11.99
CA SER A 42 -7.21 1.31 -11.03
C SER A 42 -6.26 0.13 -11.26
N GLU A 43 -5.94 -0.21 -12.51
CA GLU A 43 -4.97 -1.26 -12.81
C GLU A 43 -3.57 -0.94 -12.25
N VAL A 44 -3.10 0.29 -12.42
CA VAL A 44 -1.81 0.74 -11.90
C VAL A 44 -1.84 0.78 -10.37
N PHE A 45 -2.96 1.22 -9.80
CA PHE A 45 -3.18 1.21 -8.36
C PHE A 45 -3.01 -0.18 -7.75
N PHE A 46 -3.69 -1.19 -8.30
CA PHE A 46 -3.58 -2.55 -7.78
C PHE A 46 -2.19 -3.15 -7.96
N LYS A 47 -1.49 -2.84 -9.06
CA LYS A 47 -0.07 -3.25 -9.23
C LYS A 47 0.84 -2.67 -8.15
N ILE A 48 0.62 -1.41 -7.76
CA ILE A 48 1.34 -0.79 -6.65
C ILE A 48 1.06 -1.56 -5.36
N LEU A 49 -0.22 -1.84 -5.07
CA LEU A 49 -0.58 -2.50 -3.84
C LEU A 49 -0.06 -3.94 -3.77
N ASP A 50 -0.14 -4.71 -4.85
CA ASP A 50 0.41 -6.07 -4.94
C ASP A 50 1.91 -6.08 -4.62
N GLN A 51 2.68 -5.17 -5.22
CA GLN A 51 4.12 -5.11 -4.99
C GLN A 51 4.46 -4.66 -3.55
N LEU A 52 3.65 -3.76 -2.97
CA LEU A 52 3.81 -3.36 -1.57
C LEU A 52 3.46 -4.50 -0.61
N GLU A 53 2.41 -5.27 -0.87
CA GLU A 53 2.03 -6.41 -0.05
C GLU A 53 3.10 -7.50 -0.10
N ASP A 54 3.61 -7.81 -1.29
CA ASP A 54 4.68 -8.80 -1.47
C ASP A 54 5.95 -8.37 -0.71
N SER A 55 6.40 -7.12 -0.87
CA SER A 55 7.52 -6.57 -0.10
C SER A 55 7.28 -6.65 1.41
N HIS A 56 6.09 -6.28 1.87
CA HIS A 56 5.79 -6.18 3.29
C HIS A 56 5.75 -7.54 3.98
N THR A 57 5.16 -8.53 3.30
CA THR A 57 4.96 -9.88 3.83
C THR A 57 6.18 -10.79 3.66
N THR A 58 7.01 -10.58 2.64
CA THR A 58 8.25 -11.33 2.43
C THR A 58 9.48 -10.66 3.04
N GLY A 59 9.42 -9.34 3.23
CA GLY A 59 10.49 -8.51 3.74
C GLY A 59 10.39 -8.26 5.25
N TRP A 60 10.85 -7.08 5.66
CA TRP A 60 10.99 -6.73 7.07
C TRP A 60 9.79 -5.97 7.63
N GLY A 61 8.94 -5.42 6.75
CA GLY A 61 7.78 -4.62 7.10
C GLY A 61 6.92 -5.28 8.18
N HIS A 62 6.51 -6.52 7.95
CA HIS A 62 5.66 -7.28 8.86
C HIS A 62 6.31 -7.63 10.22
N THR A 63 7.63 -7.40 10.38
CA THR A 63 8.39 -7.64 11.62
C THR A 63 8.91 -6.36 12.28
N SER A 64 8.59 -5.19 11.71
CA SER A 64 9.14 -3.93 12.20
C SER A 64 8.66 -3.63 13.62
N GLU A 65 9.62 -3.39 14.52
CA GLU A 65 9.37 -2.91 15.88
C GLU A 65 9.40 -1.37 15.99
N ASP A 66 9.67 -0.65 14.88
CA ASP A 66 9.63 0.82 14.86
C ASP A 66 8.19 1.32 15.10
N PRO A 67 7.92 2.00 16.24
CA PRO A 67 6.58 2.45 16.60
C PRO A 67 5.95 3.43 15.60
N GLU A 68 6.75 4.23 14.88
CA GLU A 68 6.22 5.15 13.89
C GLU A 68 5.85 4.42 12.59
N ALA A 69 6.64 3.42 12.19
CA ALA A 69 6.29 2.57 11.05
C ALA A 69 5.01 1.77 11.33
N VAL A 70 4.90 1.17 12.53
CA VAL A 70 3.70 0.42 12.97
C VAL A 70 2.43 1.26 12.82
N LYS A 71 2.46 2.53 13.24
CA LYS A 71 1.30 3.43 13.10
C LYS A 71 0.92 3.66 11.65
N VAL A 72 1.90 3.76 10.75
CA VAL A 72 1.65 3.92 9.32
C VAL A 72 1.03 2.66 8.75
N PHE A 73 1.52 1.48 9.12
CA PHE A 73 0.98 0.19 8.69
C PHE A 73 -0.47 0.00 9.13
N GLU A 74 -0.79 0.27 10.40
CA GLU A 74 -2.17 0.24 10.89
C GLU A 74 -3.08 1.22 10.15
N ARG A 75 -2.61 2.45 9.94
CA ARG A 75 -3.36 3.45 9.18
C ARG A 75 -3.57 3.02 7.73
N PHE A 76 -2.58 2.38 7.12
CA PHE A 76 -2.66 1.88 5.76
C PHE A 76 -3.67 0.73 5.65
N ALA A 77 -3.66 -0.21 6.59
CA ALA A 77 -4.67 -1.27 6.68
C ALA A 77 -6.09 -0.70 6.76
N SER A 78 -6.34 0.27 7.65
CA SER A 78 -7.64 0.95 7.73
C SER A 78 -8.02 1.70 6.45
N PHE A 79 -7.06 2.25 5.73
CA PHE A 79 -7.30 2.88 4.43
C PHE A 79 -7.79 1.84 3.39
N LEU A 80 -7.16 0.66 3.32
CA LEU A 80 -7.58 -0.42 2.41
C LEU A 80 -8.97 -0.96 2.74
N GLU A 81 -9.29 -1.13 4.03
CA GLU A 81 -10.65 -1.50 4.47
C GLU A 81 -11.69 -0.44 4.06
N GLY A 82 -11.34 0.83 4.18
CA GLY A 82 -12.17 1.93 3.70
C GLY A 82 -12.42 1.86 2.20
N LEU A 83 -11.40 1.52 1.41
CA LEU A 83 -11.54 1.33 -0.04
C LEU A 83 -12.39 0.11 -0.40
N ALA A 84 -12.33 -0.97 0.37
CA ALA A 84 -13.10 -2.19 0.12
C ALA A 84 -14.62 -1.92 0.09
N ALA A 85 -15.09 -0.94 0.88
CA ALA A 85 -16.48 -0.48 0.84
C ALA A 85 -16.88 0.22 -0.47
N HIS A 86 -15.92 0.74 -1.22
CA HIS A 86 -16.12 1.54 -2.43
C HIS A 86 -15.77 0.79 -3.72
N ILE A 87 -15.06 -0.34 -3.62
CA ILE A 87 -14.65 -1.16 -4.78
C ILE A 87 -15.09 -2.63 -4.54
N PRO A 88 -16.39 -2.95 -4.69
CA PRO A 88 -16.92 -4.29 -4.37
C PRO A 88 -16.24 -5.43 -5.13
N ALA A 89 -15.81 -5.17 -6.37
CA ALA A 89 -15.14 -6.16 -7.21
C ALA A 89 -13.78 -6.63 -6.65
N GLN A 90 -13.16 -5.85 -5.76
CA GLN A 90 -11.86 -6.15 -5.15
C GLN A 90 -11.95 -6.23 -3.62
N GLN A 91 -13.16 -6.33 -3.07
CA GLN A 91 -13.41 -6.29 -1.64
C GLN A 91 -12.66 -7.38 -0.88
N GLU A 92 -12.67 -8.62 -1.39
CA GLU A 92 -11.99 -9.75 -0.76
C GLU A 92 -10.47 -9.54 -0.70
N TRP A 93 -9.87 -9.15 -1.82
CA TRP A 93 -8.44 -8.87 -1.91
C TRP A 93 -8.04 -7.72 -0.97
N LEU A 94 -8.76 -6.59 -1.01
CA LEU A 94 -8.48 -5.42 -0.16
C LEU A 94 -8.54 -5.74 1.33
N ASN A 95 -9.53 -6.53 1.77
CA ASN A 95 -9.64 -6.94 3.16
C ASN A 95 -8.53 -7.91 3.58
N SER A 96 -8.13 -8.83 2.68
CA SER A 96 -7.00 -9.72 2.92
C SER A 96 -5.69 -8.94 3.04
N ALA A 97 -5.42 -8.05 2.09
CA ALA A 97 -4.24 -7.20 2.09
C ALA A 97 -4.18 -6.31 3.34
N ALA A 98 -5.31 -5.70 3.75
CA ALA A 98 -5.39 -4.96 5.01
C ALA A 98 -4.96 -5.81 6.22
N GLY A 99 -5.36 -7.08 6.27
CA GLY A 99 -4.91 -8.02 7.29
C GLY A 99 -3.42 -8.33 7.25
N ASN A 100 -2.82 -8.34 6.05
CA ASN A 100 -1.40 -8.59 5.85
C ASN A 100 -0.50 -7.40 6.21
N PHE A 101 -1.01 -6.17 6.09
CA PHE A 101 -0.30 -4.97 6.56
C PHE A 101 -0.45 -4.73 8.06
N ARG A 102 -1.40 -5.39 8.74
CA ARG A 102 -1.43 -5.39 10.20
C ARG A 102 -0.33 -6.28 10.74
N LEU A 103 0.48 -5.72 11.64
CA LEU A 103 1.48 -6.50 12.36
C LEU A 103 0.77 -7.50 13.28
N ARG A 104 1.31 -8.71 13.37
CA ARG A 104 0.80 -9.78 14.26
C ARG A 104 1.44 -9.72 15.63
#